data_AF-G7KS30-F1
#
_entry.id   AF-G7KS30-F1
#
_cell.length_a   1.000
_cell.length_b   1.000
_cell.length_c   1.000
_cell.angle_alpha   90.00
_cell.angle_beta   90.00
_cell.angle_gamma   90.00
#
_symmetry.space_group_name_H-M   'P 1'
#
loop_
_entity.id
_entity.type
_entity.pdbx_description
1 polymer ?
#
loop_
_entity_poly.entity_id
_entity_poly.type
_entity_poly.pdbx_seq_one_letter_code
_entity_poly.pdbx_strand_id
1 'polypeptide(L)'
;MSTTPTNLIDFLVNQANGVKGLTDLNLPSIPHQYIQPIEVRIDKCKIIPQDSNISIPIIDFTNWDDLESWGFFQIVNHGMPINVLDDLKASVHGIPINVLGISTPTPLIHYATTKSFTTISSKIQ
;
A
#
# COMPACT_ATOMS: atom_id res chain seq x y z
N MET A 1 16.58 -4.19 25.37
CA MET A 1 16.87 -4.72 24.02
C MET A 1 15.57 -5.31 23.50
N SER A 2 15.06 -4.85 22.36
CA SER A 2 13.86 -5.44 21.76
C SER A 2 14.21 -6.80 21.17
N THR A 3 13.43 -7.83 21.48
CA THR A 3 13.67 -9.21 21.07
C THR A 3 12.60 -9.65 20.09
N THR A 4 13.02 -10.22 18.95
CA THR A 4 12.10 -10.85 18.01
C THR A 4 11.25 -11.91 18.72
N PRO A 5 9.92 -11.94 18.54
CA PRO A 5 9.07 -12.95 19.14
C PRO A 5 9.54 -14.37 18.78
N THR A 6 9.64 -15.25 19.77
CA THR A 6 10.06 -16.64 19.56
C THR A 6 9.09 -17.42 18.67
N ASN A 7 7.78 -17.14 18.81
CA ASN A 7 6.74 -17.64 17.91
C ASN A 7 6.08 -16.46 17.19
N LEU A 8 6.50 -16.26 15.94
CA LEU A 8 6.05 -15.14 15.11
C LEU A 8 4.57 -15.24 14.73
N ILE A 9 4.07 -16.45 14.47
CA ILE A 9 2.66 -16.67 14.09
C ILE A 9 1.75 -16.36 15.28
N ASP A 10 2.11 -16.81 16.47
CA ASP A 10 1.35 -16.54 17.68
C ASP A 10 1.26 -15.03 17.96
N PHE A 11 2.39 -14.33 17.90
CA PHE A 11 2.43 -12.87 18.07
C PHE A 11 1.59 -12.14 17.01
N LEU A 12 1.72 -12.52 15.74
CA LEU A 12 1.04 -11.83 14.63
C LEU A 12 -0.46 -12.08 14.59
N VAL A 13 -0.85 -13.36 14.73
CA VAL A 13 -2.18 -13.86 14.42
C VAL A 13 -2.97 -14.08 15.71
N ASN A 14 -2.48 -14.94 16.60
CA ASN A 14 -3.24 -15.34 17.79
C ASN A 14 -3.39 -14.18 18.78
N GLN A 15 -2.36 -13.34 18.88
CA GLN A 15 -2.37 -12.13 19.71
C GLN A 15 -2.83 -10.89 18.92
N ALA A 16 -3.17 -11.03 17.63
CA ALA A 16 -3.69 -9.97 16.77
C ALA A 16 -2.82 -8.70 16.70
N ASN A 17 -1.49 -8.81 16.87
CA ASN A 17 -0.61 -7.65 16.77
C ASN A 17 -0.35 -7.24 15.30
N GLY A 18 -0.46 -8.19 14.36
CA GLY A 18 -0.19 -7.95 12.94
C GLY A 18 1.23 -7.43 12.65
N VAL A 19 1.48 -7.09 11.38
CA VAL A 19 2.80 -6.57 10.96
C VAL A 19 3.10 -5.18 11.55
N LYS A 20 2.07 -4.38 11.83
CA LYS A 20 2.22 -3.09 12.49
C LYS A 20 2.79 -3.26 13.91
N GLY A 21 2.28 -4.22 14.68
CA GLY A 21 2.83 -4.52 16.00
C GLY A 21 4.28 -4.99 15.95
N LEU A 22 4.72 -5.66 14.88
CA LEU A 22 6.14 -5.97 14.68
C LEU A 22 6.98 -4.72 14.43
N THR A 23 6.48 -3.76 13.65
CA THR A 23 7.17 -2.48 13.44
C THR A 23 7.32 -1.71 14.75
N ASP A 24 6.29 -1.71 15.59
CA ASP A 24 6.28 -1.03 16.89
C ASP A 24 7.33 -1.61 17.86
N LEU A 25 7.79 -2.86 17.66
CA LEU A 25 8.89 -3.47 18.42
C LEU A 25 10.27 -2.91 18.05
N ASN A 26 10.42 -2.13 16.98
CA ASN A 26 11.72 -1.58 16.54
C ASN A 26 12.83 -2.64 16.44
N LEU A 27 12.53 -3.76 15.78
CA LEU A 27 13.47 -4.87 15.62
C LEU A 27 14.68 -4.43 14.78
N PRO A 28 15.90 -4.90 15.12
CA PRO A 28 17.12 -4.52 14.40
C PRO A 28 17.20 -5.13 12.99
N SER A 29 16.43 -6.18 12.71
CA SER A 29 16.38 -6.86 11.43
C SER A 29 14.99 -7.40 11.14
N ILE A 30 14.70 -7.58 9.85
CA ILE A 30 13.44 -8.19 9.40
C ILE A 30 13.42 -9.69 9.71
N PRO A 31 12.30 -10.26 10.18
CA PRO A 31 12.18 -11.70 10.35
C PRO A 31 12.34 -12.44 9.01
N HIS A 32 12.94 -13.63 9.05
CA HIS A 32 13.25 -14.42 7.85
C HIS A 32 12.00 -14.73 6.98
N GLN A 33 10.84 -14.85 7.60
CA GLN A 33 9.55 -15.10 6.93
C GLN A 33 9.14 -13.97 5.96
N TYR A 34 9.64 -12.75 6.14
CA TYR A 34 9.36 -11.60 5.26
C TYR A 34 10.41 -11.40 4.17
N ILE A 35 11.48 -12.21 4.18
CA ILE A 35 12.53 -12.14 3.18
C ILE A 35 12.02 -12.84 1.92
N GLN A 36 11.65 -12.05 0.91
CA GLN A 36 11.20 -12.57 -0.38
C GLN A 36 12.31 -13.38 -1.09
N PRO A 37 11.97 -14.38 -1.93
CA PRO A 37 12.92 -15.02 -2.85
C PRO A 37 13.59 -14.01 -3.77
N ILE A 38 14.84 -14.26 -4.16
CA ILE A 38 15.63 -13.28 -4.92
C ILE A 38 15.00 -12.93 -6.27
N GLU A 39 14.29 -13.88 -6.87
CA GLU A 39 13.64 -13.77 -8.18
C GLU A 39 12.50 -12.74 -8.19
N VAL A 40 11.84 -12.53 -7.04
CA VAL A 40 10.71 -11.61 -6.88
C VAL A 40 11.08 -10.37 -6.07
N ARG A 41 12.34 -10.26 -5.60
CA ARG A 41 12.81 -9.03 -4.95
C ARG A 41 12.86 -7.91 -5.97
N ILE A 42 12.35 -6.75 -5.57
CA ILE A 42 12.43 -5.53 -6.37
C ILE A 42 13.90 -5.16 -6.54
N ASP A 43 14.36 -5.20 -7.78
CA ASP A 43 15.67 -4.72 -8.17
C ASP A 43 15.65 -3.19 -8.19
N LYS A 44 16.26 -2.57 -7.17
CA LYS A 44 16.32 -1.11 -7.05
C LYS A 44 17.03 -0.45 -8.24
N CYS A 45 17.91 -1.17 -8.93
CA CYS A 45 18.60 -0.66 -10.12
C CYS A 45 17.72 -0.63 -11.37
N LYS A 46 16.59 -1.36 -11.37
CA LYS A 46 15.57 -1.32 -12.43
C LYS A 46 14.43 -0.35 -12.13
N ILE A 47 14.45 0.30 -10.97
CA ILE A 47 13.51 1.37 -10.67
C ILE A 47 13.86 2.53 -11.59
N ILE A 48 12.91 2.89 -12.45
CA ILE A 48 13.08 3.99 -13.38
C ILE A 48 13.30 5.27 -12.55
N PRO A 49 14.39 6.03 -12.77
CA PRO A 49 14.65 7.27 -12.05
C PRO A 49 13.47 8.23 -12.16
N GLN A 50 13.25 9.02 -11.12
CA GLN A 50 12.14 9.99 -11.07
C GLN A 50 12.21 11.03 -12.20
N ASP A 51 13.40 11.24 -12.77
CA ASP A 51 13.68 12.14 -13.90
C ASP A 51 13.40 11.52 -15.28
N SER A 52 12.90 10.29 -15.32
CA SER A 52 12.49 9.66 -16.58
C SER A 52 11.13 10.22 -17.05
N ASN A 53 10.98 10.37 -18.36
CA ASN A 53 9.71 10.79 -18.98
C ASN A 53 8.62 9.70 -18.96
N ILE A 54 8.79 8.65 -18.14
CA ILE A 54 7.84 7.54 -18.02
C ILE A 54 7.03 7.75 -16.74
N SER A 55 5.81 8.23 -16.88
CA SER A 55 4.87 8.43 -15.77
C SER A 55 3.60 7.60 -15.96
N ILE A 56 2.94 7.26 -14.85
CA ILE A 56 1.62 6.63 -14.89
C ILE A 56 0.64 7.65 -15.47
N PRO A 57 -0.13 7.32 -16.54
CA PRO A 57 -1.06 8.25 -17.18
C PRO A 57 -2.04 8.88 -16.20
N ILE A 58 -2.36 10.16 -16.38
CA ILE A 58 -3.36 10.89 -15.59
C ILE A 58 -4.57 11.17 -16.48
N ILE A 59 -5.75 10.76 -16.02
CA ILE A 59 -7.02 10.99 -16.69
C ILE A 59 -7.77 12.10 -15.97
N ASP A 60 -8.09 13.17 -16.69
CA ASP A 60 -8.91 14.26 -16.19
C ASP A 60 -10.38 13.98 -16.46
N PHE A 61 -11.18 13.75 -15.41
CA PHE A 61 -12.60 13.41 -15.55
C PHE A 61 -13.48 14.57 -16.00
N THR A 62 -12.95 15.79 -16.12
CA THR A 62 -13.65 16.90 -16.77
C THR A 62 -13.57 16.85 -18.29
N ASN A 63 -12.66 16.04 -18.85
CA ASN A 63 -12.46 15.88 -20.29
C ASN A 63 -12.49 14.38 -20.66
N TRP A 64 -13.59 13.93 -21.27
CA TRP A 64 -13.89 12.51 -21.48
C TRP A 64 -13.35 11.94 -22.80
N ASP A 65 -12.50 12.68 -23.53
CA ASP A 65 -12.02 12.20 -24.83
C ASP A 65 -11.07 10.98 -24.69
N ASP A 66 -11.49 9.87 -25.29
CA ASP A 66 -10.82 8.59 -25.53
C ASP A 66 -9.95 8.00 -24.41
N LEU A 67 -10.62 7.26 -23.52
CA LEU A 67 -10.02 6.48 -22.42
C LEU A 67 -9.47 5.13 -22.90
N GLU A 68 -8.45 5.11 -23.75
CA GLU A 68 -7.66 3.89 -23.97
C GLU A 68 -6.63 3.71 -22.83
N SER A 69 -6.93 2.87 -21.85
CA SER A 69 -5.96 2.48 -20.82
C SER A 69 -5.97 0.97 -20.58
N TRP A 70 -4.80 0.34 -20.76
CA TRP A 70 -4.65 -1.12 -20.76
C TRP A 70 -3.95 -1.67 -19.52
N GLY A 71 -4.03 -0.95 -18.38
CA GLY A 71 -3.44 -1.44 -17.14
C GLY A 71 -3.63 -0.55 -15.92
N PHE A 72 -2.92 0.59 -15.87
CA PHE A 72 -2.82 1.43 -14.67
C PHE A 72 -2.81 2.91 -15.03
N PHE A 73 -3.56 3.71 -14.27
CA PHE A 73 -3.72 5.15 -14.49
C PHE A 73 -4.11 5.84 -13.18
N GLN A 74 -3.88 7.15 -13.13
CA GLN A 74 -4.32 8.06 -12.08
C GLN A 74 -5.55 8.83 -12.57
N ILE A 75 -6.45 9.21 -11.67
CA ILE A 75 -7.61 10.03 -12.00
C ILE A 75 -7.55 11.34 -11.22
N VAL A 76 -7.87 12.45 -11.89
CA VAL A 76 -8.09 13.77 -11.29
C VAL A 76 -9.47 14.31 -11.67
N ASN A 77 -9.95 15.32 -10.94
CA ASN A 77 -11.25 15.96 -11.15
C ASN A 77 -12.47 15.02 -11.20
N HIS A 78 -12.37 13.84 -10.60
CA HIS A 78 -13.41 12.83 -10.37
C HIS A 78 -14.69 13.29 -9.62
N GLY A 79 -14.81 14.56 -9.23
CA GLY A 79 -15.98 15.09 -8.54
C GLY A 79 -16.14 14.70 -7.08
N MET A 80 -15.21 13.92 -6.50
CA MET A 80 -15.23 13.62 -5.06
C MET A 80 -14.70 14.82 -4.26
N PRO A 81 -15.44 15.30 -3.24
CA PRO A 81 -14.95 16.33 -2.34
C PRO A 81 -13.69 15.88 -1.62
N ILE A 82 -12.67 16.74 -1.56
CA ILE A 82 -11.36 16.40 -0.97
C ILE A 82 -11.47 15.99 0.50
N ASN A 83 -12.37 16.63 1.25
CA ASN A 83 -12.60 16.31 2.66
C ASN A 83 -13.08 14.87 2.85
N VAL A 84 -13.87 14.30 1.92
CA VAL A 84 -14.30 12.89 2.01
C VAL A 84 -13.10 11.95 1.92
N LEU A 85 -12.15 12.22 1.03
CA LEU A 85 -10.94 11.42 0.89
C LEU A 85 -10.03 11.56 2.12
N ASP A 86 -9.91 12.78 2.65
CA ASP A 86 -9.09 13.03 3.84
C ASP A 86 -9.71 12.43 5.11
N ASP A 87 -11.02 12.55 5.28
CA ASP A 87 -11.78 11.93 6.37
C ASP A 87 -11.68 10.40 6.29
N LEU A 88 -11.73 9.82 5.09
CA LEU A 88 -11.55 8.38 4.88
C LEU A 88 -10.13 7.94 5.31
N LYS A 89 -9.09 8.67 4.86
CA LYS A 89 -7.70 8.38 5.26
C LYS A 89 -7.54 8.47 6.77
N ALA A 90 -8.06 9.53 7.40
CA ALA A 90 -8.00 9.74 8.83
C ALA A 90 -8.76 8.63 9.60
N SER A 91 -9.94 8.24 9.11
CA SER A 91 -10.75 7.16 9.69
C SER A 91 -9.99 5.83 9.65
N VAL A 92 -9.42 5.46 8.51
CA VAL A 92 -8.63 4.22 8.36
C VAL A 92 -7.38 4.22 9.24
N HIS A 93 -6.67 5.35 9.32
CA HIS A 93 -5.50 5.48 10.20
C HIS A 93 -5.88 5.34 11.69
N GLY A 94 -7.08 5.80 12.07
CA GLY A 94 -7.58 5.73 13.44
C GLY A 94 -8.09 4.36 13.87
N ILE A 95 -8.21 3.37 12.96
CA ILE A 95 -8.71 2.05 13.31
C ILE A 95 -7.68 1.32 14.19
N PRO A 96 -8.04 0.90 15.42
CA PRO A 96 -7.12 0.16 16.27
C PRO A 96 -6.94 -1.27 15.76
N ILE A 97 -5.70 -1.77 15.86
CA ILE A 97 -5.26 -3.05 15.28
C ILE A 97 -6.10 -4.24 15.78
N ASN A 98 -6.51 -4.21 17.05
CA ASN A 98 -7.29 -5.27 17.68
C ASN A 98 -8.76 -5.33 17.20
N VAL A 99 -9.30 -4.24 16.66
CA VAL A 99 -10.68 -4.18 16.13
C VAL A 99 -10.76 -4.77 14.72
N LEU A 100 -9.64 -4.80 14.01
CA LEU A 100 -9.62 -5.23 12.63
C LEU A 100 -9.85 -6.74 12.48
N GLY A 101 -9.53 -7.60 13.47
CA GLY A 101 -9.75 -9.06 13.41
C GLY A 101 -9.04 -9.78 12.26
N ILE A 102 -8.55 -9.02 11.28
CA ILE A 102 -7.62 -9.40 10.25
C ILE A 102 -6.25 -9.46 10.92
N SER A 103 -5.87 -10.69 11.30
CA SER A 103 -4.64 -11.21 10.71
C SER A 103 -4.67 -10.78 9.25
N THR A 104 -3.96 -9.72 8.89
CA THR A 104 -3.62 -9.50 7.49
C THR A 104 -2.34 -10.28 7.26
N PRO A 105 -2.40 -11.56 6.86
CA PRO A 105 -1.44 -11.92 5.84
C PRO A 105 -1.82 -11.09 4.60
N THR A 106 -0.81 -10.73 3.82
CA THR A 106 -0.89 -10.52 2.37
C THR A 106 -1.27 -9.10 1.83
N PRO A 107 -0.72 -8.71 0.64
CA PRO A 107 -0.45 -9.55 -0.53
C PRO A 107 0.99 -10.06 -0.65
N LEU A 108 1.12 -11.39 -0.77
CA LEU A 108 1.91 -11.91 -1.88
C LEU A 108 1.28 -11.32 -3.13
N ILE A 109 2.07 -10.59 -3.92
CA ILE A 109 1.63 -10.02 -5.20
C ILE A 109 1.48 -11.20 -6.18
N HIS A 110 0.42 -11.99 -6.01
CA HIS A 110 -0.16 -12.73 -7.11
C HIS A 110 -1.22 -11.79 -7.67
N TYR A 111 -0.97 -11.30 -8.88
CA TYR A 111 -1.86 -10.52 -9.74
C TYR A 111 -3.33 -10.93 -9.57
N ALA A 112 -4.01 -10.27 -8.63
CA ALA A 112 -5.46 -10.30 -8.52
C ALA A 112 -5.90 -8.87 -8.83
N THR A 113 -6.48 -8.72 -10.01
CA THR A 113 -7.17 -7.52 -10.49
C THR A 113 -8.31 -7.17 -9.53
N THR A 114 -7.99 -6.36 -8.52
CA THR A 114 -8.98 -5.50 -7.89
C THR A 114 -8.69 -4.08 -8.39
N LYS A 115 -9.76 -3.34 -8.72
CA LYS A 115 -9.66 -1.95 -9.14
C LYS A 115 -9.07 -1.13 -7.99
N SER A 116 -7.75 -1.06 -7.92
CA SER A 116 -7.03 -0.22 -6.97
C SER A 116 -7.17 1.22 -7.43
N PHE A 117 -8.18 1.93 -6.91
CA PHE A 117 -8.27 3.38 -7.04
C PHE A 117 -7.19 4.02 -6.16
N THR A 118 -5.98 4.18 -6.70
CA THR A 118 -4.99 5.06 -6.06
C THR A 118 -5.35 6.50 -6.40
N THR A 119 -6.14 7.13 -5.53
CA THR A 119 -6.47 8.57 -5.66
C THR A 119 -5.29 9.39 -5.18
N ILE A 120 -4.52 9.95 -6.12
CA ILE A 120 -3.46 10.91 -5.82
C ILE A 120 -4.12 12.29 -5.82
N SER A 121 -4.30 12.86 -4.63
CA SER A 121 -4.71 14.25 -4.48
C SER A 121 -3.54 15.15 -4.85
N SER A 122 -3.33 15.42 -6.14
CA SER A 122 -2.49 16.53 -6.56
C SER A 122 -3.30 17.83 -6.48
N LYS A 123 -2.92 18.69 -5.55
CA LYS A 123 -3.37 20.09 -5.51
C LYS A 123 -2.61 20.82 -6.62
N ILE A 124 -3.20 20.94 -7.80
CA ILE A 124 -2.68 21.85 -8.82
C ILE A 124 -3.40 23.18 -8.58
N GLN A 125 -2.65 24.15 -8.05
CA GLN A 125 -3.05 25.54 -7.91
C GLN A 125 -2.58 26.33 -9.13
#